data_AF-A0AAV4KQP0-F1
#
_entry.id   AF-A0AAV4KQP0-F1
#
_cell.length_a   1.000
_cell.length_b   1.000
_cell.length_c   1.000
_cell.angle_alpha   90.00
_cell.angle_beta   90.00
_cell.angle_gamma   90.00
#
_symmetry.space_group_name_H-M   'P 1'
#
loop_
_entity.id
_entity.type
_entity.pdbx_description
1 polymer ?
#
loop_
_entity_poly.entity_id
_entity_poly.type
_entity_poly.pdbx_seq_one_letter_code
_entity_poly.pdbx_strand_id
1 'polypeptide(L)' 'MADTTVKIDSETRDRFAAIAAARGQSVRGYLAELAIEEENQLKLGRATAAFRDAVTRPGIAEAFDQDFGGLPPRADRAA' A
#
# COMPACT_ATOMS: atom_id res chain seq x y z
N MET A 1 5.48 -23.64 9.37
CA MET A 1 4.31 -22.94 9.93
C MET A 1 3.23 -23.98 10.20
N ALA A 2 2.57 -23.91 11.35
CA ALA A 2 1.45 -24.79 11.67
C ALA A 2 0.19 -24.33 10.93
N ASP A 3 -0.58 -25.27 10.41
CA ASP A 3 -1.84 -24.97 9.74
C ASP A 3 -2.88 -24.58 10.77
N THR A 4 -3.58 -23.48 10.51
CA THR A 4 -4.65 -22.96 11.36
C THR A 4 -5.93 -22.87 10.53
N THR A 5 -7.07 -23.08 11.18
CA THR A 5 -8.39 -22.97 10.56
C THR A 5 -9.11 -21.73 11.06
N VAL A 6 -9.75 -21.01 10.14
CA VAL A 6 -10.59 -19.84 10.44
C VAL A 6 -12.00 -20.16 9.98
N LYS A 7 -12.99 -19.81 10.80
CA LYS A 7 -14.39 -19.96 10.43
C LYS A 7 -14.81 -18.80 9.54
N ILE A 8 -15.33 -19.13 8.36
CA ILE A 8 -15.95 -18.22 7.42
C ILE A 8 -17.27 -18.84 6.97
N ASP A 9 -18.19 -18.02 6.47
CA ASP A 9 -19.40 -18.53 5.86
C ASP A 9 -19.09 -19.31 4.56
N SER A 10 -20.00 -20.19 4.17
CA SER A 10 -19.81 -21.06 3.00
C SER A 10 -19.68 -20.27 1.70
N GLU A 11 -20.40 -19.15 1.58
CA GLU A 11 -20.36 -18.34 0.37
C GLU A 11 -18.99 -17.68 0.18
N THR A 12 -18.43 -17.09 1.24
CA THR A 12 -17.09 -16.52 1.25
C THR A 12 -16.02 -17.57 0.95
N ARG A 13 -16.14 -18.77 1.54
CA ARG A 13 -15.23 -19.89 1.21
C ARG A 13 -15.28 -20.23 -0.28
N ASP A 14 -16.48 -20.32 -0.85
CA ASP A 14 -16.68 -20.72 -2.24
C ASP A 14 -16.16 -19.64 -3.20
N ARG A 15 -16.31 -18.36 -2.85
CA ARG A 15 -15.69 -17.23 -3.57
C ARG A 15 -14.17 -17.36 -3.59
N PHE A 16 -13.53 -17.62 -2.44
CA PHE A 16 -12.07 -17.81 -2.38
C PHE A 16 -11.61 -19.04 -3.18
N ALA A 17 -12.37 -20.14 -3.12
CA ALA A 17 -12.09 -21.33 -3.91
C ALA A 17 -12.15 -21.06 -5.42
N ALA A 18 -13.18 -20.34 -5.88
CA ALA A 18 -13.33 -19.99 -7.29
C ALA A 18 -12.18 -19.09 -7.78
N ILE A 19 -11.79 -18.08 -7.00
CA ILE A 19 -10.69 -17.17 -7.34
C ILE A 19 -9.35 -17.91 -7.36
N ALA A 20 -9.07 -18.72 -6.35
CA ALA A 20 -7.84 -19.51 -6.28
C ALA A 20 -7.74 -20.48 -7.47
N ALA A 21 -8.84 -21.15 -7.82
CA ALA A 21 -8.90 -22.03 -8.99
C ALA A 21 -8.65 -21.26 -10.30
N ALA A 22 -9.25 -20.09 -10.48
CA ALA A 22 -9.01 -19.24 -11.65
C ALA A 22 -7.55 -18.77 -11.78
N ARG A 23 -6.83 -18.68 -10.65
CA ARG A 23 -5.40 -18.34 -10.59
C ARG A 23 -4.47 -19.55 -10.62
N GLY A 24 -5.00 -20.78 -10.69
CA GLY A 24 -4.20 -22.01 -10.64
C GLY A 24 -3.53 -22.25 -9.28
N GLN A 25 -4.08 -21.69 -8.21
CA GLN A 25 -3.54 -21.73 -6.85
C GLN A 25 -4.41 -22.58 -5.92
N SER A 26 -3.82 -23.06 -4.83
CA SER A 26 -4.59 -23.55 -3.69
C SER A 26 -5.21 -22.37 -2.94
N VAL A 27 -6.35 -22.57 -2.27
CA VAL A 27 -6.98 -21.53 -1.42
C VAL A 27 -5.99 -21.04 -0.35
N ARG A 28 -5.18 -21.94 0.22
CA ARG A 28 -4.12 -21.57 1.17
C ARG A 28 -3.12 -20.61 0.55
N GLY A 29 -2.61 -20.94 -0.63
CA GLY A 29 -1.63 -20.11 -1.35
C GLY A 29 -2.21 -18.73 -1.66
N TYR A 30 -3.44 -18.71 -2.18
CA TYR A 30 -4.16 -17.48 -2.46
C TYR A 30 -4.33 -16.60 -1.20
N LEU A 31 -4.75 -17.17 -0.08
CA LEU A 31 -4.93 -16.43 1.18
C LEU A 31 -3.60 -15.93 1.76
N ALA A 32 -2.50 -16.67 1.58
CA ALA A 32 -1.18 -16.24 2.02
C ALA A 32 -0.69 -15.02 1.21
N GLU A 33 -0.89 -15.03 -0.10
CA GLU A 33 -0.56 -13.88 -0.97
C GLU A 33 -1.46 -12.68 -0.67
N LEU A 34 -2.77 -12.90 -0.54
CA LEU A 34 -3.72 -11.85 -0.19
C LEU A 34 -3.35 -11.16 1.13
N ALA A 35 -2.91 -11.91 2.14
CA ALA A 35 -2.49 -11.35 3.41
C ALA A 35 -1.28 -10.40 3.26
N ILE A 36 -0.31 -10.75 2.42
CA ILE A 36 0.86 -9.90 2.15
C ILE A 36 0.44 -8.63 1.39
N GLU A 37 -0.44 -8.77 0.41
CA GLU A 37 -0.96 -7.63 -0.36
C GLU A 37 -1.68 -6.63 0.54
N GLU A 38 -2.61 -7.11 1.38
CA GLU A 38 -3.35 -6.27 2.32
C GLU A 38 -2.45 -5.62 3.37
N GLU A 39 -1.45 -6.35 3.89
CA GLU A 39 -0.46 -5.78 4.81
C GLU A 39 0.30 -4.61 4.16
N ASN A 40 0.68 -4.76 2.89
CA ASN A 40 1.36 -3.71 2.13
C ASN A 40 0.45 -2.50 1.90
N GLN A 41 -0.83 -2.70 1.57
CA GLN A 41 -1.80 -1.60 1.43
C GLN A 41 -1.99 -0.83 2.74
N LEU A 42 -2.07 -1.54 3.87
CA LEU A 42 -2.15 -0.89 5.19
C LEU A 42 -0.90 -0.07 5.51
N LYS A 43 0.29 -0.60 5.24
CA LYS A 43 1.56 0.13 5.42
C LYS A 43 1.61 1.37 4.52
N LEU A 44 1.21 1.24 3.26
CA LEU A 44 1.18 2.34 2.30
C LEU A 44 0.21 3.44 2.73
N GLY A 45 -0.98 3.08 3.20
CA GLY A 45 -1.95 4.04 3.73
C GLY A 45 -1.41 4.85 4.91
N ARG A 46 -0.74 4.17 5.86
CA ARG A 46 -0.10 4.82 7.02
C ARG A 46 1.04 5.75 6.58
N ALA A 47 1.91 5.29 5.70
CA ALA A 47 3.03 6.09 5.20
C ALA A 47 2.53 7.33 4.44
N THR A 48 1.49 7.17 3.61
CA THR A 48 0.88 8.28 2.87
C THR A 48 0.25 9.32 3.79
N ALA A 49 -0.45 8.87 4.85
CA ALA A 49 -1.02 9.76 5.84
C ALA A 49 0.06 10.53 6.61
N ALA A 50 1.13 9.85 7.04
CA ALA A 50 2.26 10.47 7.73
C ALA A 50 3.01 11.47 6.83
N PHE A 51 3.23 11.12 5.56
CA PHE A 51 3.84 12.02 4.59
C PHE A 51 2.98 13.27 4.39
N ARG A 52 1.67 13.10 4.18
CA ARG A 52 0.74 14.23 4.03
C ARG A 52 0.77 15.14 5.25
N ASP A 53 0.70 14.57 6.44
CA ASP A 53 0.79 15.35 7.67
C ASP A 53 2.10 16.16 7.73
N ALA A 54 3.23 15.50 7.48
CA ALA A 54 4.54 16.15 7.48
C ALA A 54 4.63 17.32 6.50
N VAL A 55 4.22 17.15 5.23
CA VAL A 55 4.35 18.21 4.21
C VAL A 55 3.33 19.33 4.36
N THR A 56 2.22 19.12 5.08
CA THR A 56 1.23 20.16 5.36
C THR A 56 1.56 21.02 6.57
N ARG A 57 2.57 20.64 7.36
CA ARG A 57 3.01 21.44 8.51
C ARG A 57 3.69 22.74 8.01
N PRO A 58 3.30 23.91 8.54
CA PRO A 58 3.97 25.16 8.22
C PRO A 58 5.48 25.09 8.51
N GLY A 59 6.30 25.64 7.61
CA GLY A 59 7.77 25.69 7.78
C GLY A 59 8.54 24.47 7.27
N ILE A 60 7.86 23.38 6.89
CA ILE A 60 8.55 22.16 6.41
C ILE A 60 9.11 22.35 5.00
N ALA A 61 8.38 23.03 4.11
CA ALA A 61 8.86 23.30 2.76
C ALA A 61 10.08 24.25 2.79
N GLU A 62 10.01 25.28 3.63
CA GLU A 62 11.07 26.27 3.80
C GLU A 62 12.32 25.66 4.42
N ALA A 63 12.17 24.81 5.45
CA ALA A 63 13.28 24.08 6.05
C ALA A 63 13.90 23.07 5.06
N PHE A 64 13.08 22.37 4.28
CA PHE A 64 13.57 21.46 3.25
C PHE A 64 14.34 22.19 2.15
N ASP A 65 13.85 23.34 1.68
CA ASP A 65 14.55 24.16 0.69
C ASP A 65 15.89 24.69 1.24
N GLN A 66 15.94 25.04 2.53
CA GLN A 66 17.18 25.45 3.21
C GLN A 66 18.22 24.32 3.27
N ASP A 67 17.80 23.10 3.60
CA ASP A 67 18.71 21.97 3.79
C ASP A 67 19.12 21.30 2.47
N PHE A 68 18.27 21.33 1.45
CA PHE A 68 18.45 20.60 0.19
C PHE A 68 18.62 21.49 -1.05
N GLY A 69 18.68 22.81 -0.89
CA GLY A 69 19.01 23.76 -1.97
C GLY A 69 17.84 24.18 -2.86
N GLY A 70 16.60 23.89 -2.43
CA GLY A 70 15.37 24.33 -3.09
C GLY A 70 15.07 23.69 -4.45
N LEU A 71 13.90 24.01 -5.01
CA LEU A 71 13.56 23.60 -6.37
C LEU A 71 14.41 24.38 -7.39
N PRO A 72 14.96 23.72 -8.43
CA PRO A 72 15.65 24.42 -9.50
C PRO A 72 14.70 25.42 -10.17
N PRO A 73 15.21 26.57 -10.65
CA PRO A 73 14.39 27.55 -11.34
C PRO A 73 13.66 26.85 -12.49
N ARG A 74 12.34 27.01 -12.56
CA ARG A 74 11.55 26.52 -13.71
C ARG A 74 12.21 27.09 -14.96
N ALA A 75 12.73 26.21 -15.81
CA ALA A 75 13.17 26.62 -17.13
C ALA A 75 11.95 27.23 -17.83
N ASP A 76 11.94 28.55 -17.97
CA ASP A 76 10.97 29.22 -18.81
C ASP A 76 11.04 28.56 -20.18
N ARG A 77 9.95 27.89 -20.56
CA ARG A 77 9.76 27.46 -21.94
C ARG A 77 9.62 28.75 -22.74
N ALA A 78 10.74 29.21 -23.30
CA ALA A 78 10.73 30.25 -24.31
C ALA A 78 9.82 29.78 -25.45
N ALA A 79 8.72 30.50 -25.63
CA ALA A 79 7.81 30.37 -26.76
C ALA A 79 8.41 31.00 -28.02
#